data_AF-A0A963GK94-F1
#
_entry.id   AF-A0A963GK94-F1
#
_cell.length_a   1.000
_cell.length_b   1.000
_cell.length_c   1.000
_cell.angle_alpha   90.00
_cell.angle_beta   90.00
_cell.angle_gamma   90.00
#
_symmetry.space_group_name_H-M   'P 1'
#
loop_
_entity.id
_entity.type
_entity.pdbx_description
1 polymer ?
#
loop_
_entity_poly.entity_id
_entity_poly.type
_entity_poly.pdbx_seq_one_letter_code
_entity_poly.pdbx_strand_id
1 'polypeptide(L)'
;MKNSIGSAKKIAIGIMALGFSQAALSESNLNISGWVNEGMVYYDDGVDSDTFQTTDNGTTLNSRITFSASADVPNTSMKAGMEIILEPNQSSETPLLFSSQSASGGSGAGDTIGTLGKSIYLEGSWGKVTMGLQSMPTDN
;
A
#
# COMPACT_ATOMS: atom_id res chain seq x y z
N MET A 1 44.16 4.72 -22.58
CA MET A 1 43.41 4.63 -21.31
C MET A 1 41.94 4.94 -21.60
N LYS A 2 41.11 3.93 -21.89
CA LYS A 2 39.68 4.11 -22.25
C LYS A 2 38.81 3.30 -21.29
N ASN A 3 38.05 4.03 -20.47
CA ASN A 3 36.76 3.72 -19.84
C ASN A 3 36.52 2.31 -19.27
N SER A 4 36.96 2.05 -18.03
CA SER A 4 36.49 0.92 -17.22
C SER A 4 35.24 1.21 -16.36
N ILE A 5 34.76 2.46 -16.34
CA ILE A 5 33.66 2.91 -15.46
C ILE A 5 32.28 2.39 -15.92
N GLY A 6 32.15 1.91 -17.16
CA GLY A 6 30.88 1.43 -17.72
C GLY A 6 30.47 0.02 -17.27
N SER A 7 31.42 -0.88 -17.02
CA SER A 7 31.11 -2.28 -16.64
C SER A 7 30.73 -2.42 -15.17
N ALA A 8 31.34 -1.65 -14.27
CA ALA A 8 31.04 -1.71 -12.84
C ALA A 8 29.59 -1.30 -12.53
N LYS A 9 29.04 -0.29 -13.22
CA LYS A 9 27.64 0.13 -13.05
C LYS A 9 26.65 -0.93 -13.52
N LYS A 10 26.94 -1.63 -14.63
CA LYS A 10 26.09 -2.71 -15.16
C LYS A 10 26.11 -3.94 -14.28
N ILE A 11 27.26 -4.26 -13.68
CA ILE A 11 27.41 -5.35 -12.71
C ILE A 11 26.65 -5.03 -11.42
N ALA A 12 26.73 -3.80 -10.90
CA ALA A 12 25.99 -3.40 -9.70
C ALA A 12 24.46 -3.46 -9.90
N ILE A 13 23.96 -3.01 -11.06
CA ILE A 13 22.54 -3.10 -11.41
C ILE A 13 22.11 -4.56 -11.62
N GLY A 14 22.96 -5.38 -12.24
CA GLY A 14 22.71 -6.81 -12.42
C GLY A 14 22.69 -7.59 -11.11
N ILE A 15 23.61 -7.30 -10.18
CA ILE A 15 23.65 -7.92 -8.84
C ILE A 15 22.44 -7.48 -8.02
N MET A 16 22.03 -6.21 -8.09
CA MET A 16 20.79 -5.76 -7.45
C MET A 16 19.59 -6.50 -8.06
N ALA A 17 19.40 -6.49 -9.37
CA ALA A 17 18.26 -7.13 -10.03
C ALA A 17 18.20 -8.66 -9.77
N LEU A 18 19.35 -9.35 -9.77
CA LEU A 18 19.44 -10.79 -9.50
C LEU A 18 19.28 -11.12 -8.00
N GLY A 19 19.75 -10.24 -7.11
CA GLY A 19 19.55 -10.35 -5.66
C GLY A 19 18.08 -10.13 -5.28
N PHE A 20 17.42 -9.12 -5.87
CA PHE A 20 15.99 -8.87 -5.71
C PHE A 20 15.16 -10.05 -6.27
N SER A 21 15.52 -10.60 -7.42
CA SER A 21 14.77 -11.72 -8.01
C SER A 21 14.90 -13.01 -7.22
N GLN A 22 16.04 -13.29 -6.60
CA GLN A 22 16.22 -14.51 -5.81
C GLN A 22 15.72 -14.38 -4.37
N ALA A 23 15.85 -13.20 -3.75
CA ALA A 23 15.26 -12.91 -2.44
C ALA A 23 13.71 -12.89 -2.49
N ALA A 24 13.13 -12.55 -3.64
CA ALA A 24 11.68 -12.64 -3.86
C ALA A 24 11.16 -14.09 -4.00
N LEU A 25 12.04 -15.09 -4.20
CA LEU A 25 11.65 -16.49 -4.47
C LEU A 25 11.91 -17.44 -3.29
N SER A 26 12.77 -17.09 -2.33
CA SER A 26 13.02 -17.93 -1.15
C SER A 26 12.10 -17.49 0.00
N GLU A 27 10.92 -18.11 0.09
CA GLU A 27 9.92 -17.94 1.18
C GLU A 27 9.92 -16.54 1.82
N SER A 28 9.46 -15.55 1.05
CA SER A 28 9.26 -14.20 1.57
C SER A 28 8.08 -14.24 2.54
N ASN A 29 8.27 -13.73 3.76
CA ASN A 29 7.20 -13.48 4.74
C ASN A 29 6.23 -12.42 4.17
N LEU A 30 5.36 -12.83 3.25
CA LEU A 30 4.27 -12.02 2.76
C LEU A 30 3.29 -11.84 3.92
N ASN A 31 3.25 -10.63 4.46
CA ASN A 31 2.26 -10.21 5.42
C ASN A 31 1.16 -9.43 4.70
N ILE A 32 -0.08 -9.87 4.91
CA ILE A 32 -1.29 -9.18 4.47
C ILE A 32 -1.95 -8.61 5.71
N SER A 33 -2.10 -7.30 5.76
CA SER A 33 -2.67 -6.58 6.90
C SER A 33 -3.55 -5.45 6.42
N GLY A 34 -4.25 -4.77 7.33
CA GLY A 34 -5.14 -3.68 6.96
C GLY A 34 -6.24 -3.48 7.98
N TRP A 35 -7.20 -2.65 7.62
CA TRP A 35 -8.43 -2.48 8.37
C TRP A 35 -9.60 -2.20 7.43
N VAL A 36 -10.76 -2.55 7.93
CA VAL A 36 -12.05 -2.27 7.34
C VAL A 36 -12.71 -1.25 8.24
N ASN A 37 -13.14 -0.15 7.67
CA ASN A 37 -13.72 0.98 8.37
C ASN A 37 -15.20 1.09 8.03
N GLU A 38 -16.06 0.95 9.03
CA GLU A 38 -17.50 1.04 8.87
C GLU A 38 -18.10 1.69 10.11
N GLY A 39 -19.01 2.64 9.91
CA GLY A 39 -19.65 3.36 11.00
C GLY A 39 -21.06 3.84 10.64
N MET A 40 -21.82 4.17 11.67
CA MET A 40 -23.09 4.90 11.53
C MET A 40 -22.87 6.31 12.07
N VAL A 41 -23.19 7.31 11.26
CA VAL A 41 -23.11 8.72 11.65
C VAL A 41 -24.52 9.25 11.80
N TYR A 42 -24.80 9.86 12.94
CA TYR A 42 -25.99 10.66 13.17
C TYR A 42 -25.60 12.13 13.18
N TYR A 43 -26.40 12.98 12.54
CA TYR A 43 -26.27 14.43 12.65
C TYR A 43 -27.62 15.07 12.96
N ASP A 44 -27.55 16.21 13.62
CA ASP A 44 -28.65 17.12 13.90
C ASP A 44 -28.08 18.55 13.87
N ASP A 45 -28.52 19.36 12.91
CA ASP A 45 -28.10 20.76 12.78
C ASP A 45 -29.09 21.77 13.39
N GLY A 46 -30.13 21.26 14.07
CA GLY A 46 -31.22 22.04 14.65
C GLY A 46 -32.32 22.41 13.64
N VAL A 47 -32.18 22.05 12.37
CA VAL A 47 -33.21 22.16 11.33
C VAL A 47 -33.62 20.76 10.85
N ASP A 48 -32.64 19.92 10.53
CA ASP A 48 -32.83 18.54 10.10
C ASP A 48 -31.94 17.59 10.92
N SER A 49 -32.38 16.34 11.01
CA SER A 49 -31.59 15.27 11.62
C SER A 49 -31.73 13.97 10.83
N ASP A 50 -30.61 13.26 10.67
CA ASP A 50 -30.56 12.03 9.89
C ASP A 50 -29.45 11.09 10.38
N THR A 51 -29.56 9.81 10.03
CA THR A 51 -28.54 8.78 10.27
C THR A 51 -28.14 8.13 8.96
N PHE A 52 -26.85 8.12 8.64
CA PHE A 52 -26.33 7.43 7.48
C PHE A 52 -25.17 6.50 7.83
N GLN A 53 -25.03 5.42 7.06
CA GLN A 53 -23.87 4.55 7.12
C GLN A 53 -22.70 5.23 6.38
N THR A 54 -21.52 5.18 6.98
CA THR A 54 -20.26 5.57 6.32
C THR A 54 -19.31 4.37 6.26
N THR A 55 -18.61 4.22 5.14
CA THR A 55 -17.49 3.28 4.96
C THR A 55 -16.13 3.98 5.12
N ASP A 56 -16.18 5.25 5.52
CA ASP A 56 -15.02 6.12 5.69
C ASP A 56 -15.07 6.85 7.05
N ASN A 57 -13.91 7.05 7.68
CA ASN A 57 -13.78 7.84 8.91
C ASN A 57 -13.35 9.29 8.58
N GLY A 58 -13.93 9.84 7.52
CA GLY A 58 -13.57 11.13 6.92
C GLY A 58 -12.35 11.05 6.00
N THR A 59 -11.93 12.18 5.41
CA THR A 59 -10.91 12.26 4.33
C THR A 59 -9.50 11.72 4.67
N THR A 60 -9.26 11.25 5.89
CA THR A 60 -7.92 10.99 6.42
C THR A 60 -7.59 9.49 6.50
N LEU A 61 -8.57 8.61 6.76
CA LEU A 61 -8.30 7.16 6.97
C LEU A 61 -9.47 6.27 6.51
N ASN A 62 -9.49 5.98 5.21
CA ASN A 62 -10.39 4.99 4.61
C ASN A 62 -9.95 3.54 4.95
N SER A 63 -10.80 2.57 4.60
CA SER A 63 -10.44 1.14 4.61
C SER A 63 -9.21 0.87 3.76
N ARG A 64 -8.30 -0.01 4.19
CA ARG A 64 -7.12 -0.36 3.38
C ARG A 64 -6.65 -1.78 3.58
N ILE A 65 -6.01 -2.29 2.53
CA ILE A 65 -5.29 -3.57 2.53
C ILE A 65 -3.84 -3.30 2.19
N THR A 66 -2.93 -3.82 3.00
CA THR A 66 -1.48 -3.70 2.86
C THR A 66 -0.86 -5.06 2.62
N PHE A 67 -0.11 -5.17 1.53
CA PHE A 67 0.78 -6.29 1.25
C PHE A 67 2.20 -5.83 1.52
N SER A 68 2.88 -6.53 2.43
CA SER A 68 4.27 -6.24 2.77
C SER A 68 5.08 -7.52 2.72
N ALA A 69 6.29 -7.45 2.19
CA ALA A 69 7.20 -8.59 2.17
C ALA A 69 8.63 -8.12 2.37
N SER A 70 9.46 -8.97 2.98
CA SER A 70 10.89 -8.72 3.10
C SER A 70 11.67 -10.03 3.08
N ALA A 71 12.93 -9.93 2.68
CA ALA A 71 13.87 -11.04 2.63
C ALA A 71 15.29 -10.55 2.94
N ASP A 72 16.08 -11.43 3.53
CA ASP A 72 17.51 -11.20 3.73
C ASP A 72 18.24 -11.28 2.39
N VAL A 73 19.12 -10.31 2.13
CA VAL A 73 19.93 -10.30 0.92
C VAL A 73 21.14 -11.23 1.13
N PRO A 74 21.30 -12.31 0.33
CA PRO A 74 22.30 -13.34 0.57
C PRO A 74 23.72 -12.78 0.68
N ASN A 75 24.49 -13.31 1.65
CA ASN A 75 25.88 -12.91 1.91
C ASN A 75 26.06 -11.44 2.32
N THR A 76 25.01 -10.80 2.82
CA THR A 76 25.06 -9.43 3.34
C THR A 76 24.31 -9.35 4.67
N SER A 77 24.49 -8.25 5.39
CA SER A 77 23.66 -7.90 6.56
C SER A 77 22.48 -7.00 6.19
N MET A 78 22.03 -7.04 4.93
CA MET A 78 20.98 -6.16 4.41
C MET A 78 19.67 -6.91 4.23
N LYS A 79 18.56 -6.18 4.34
CA LYS A 79 17.21 -6.66 4.03
C LYS A 79 16.65 -5.88 2.85
N ALA A 80 16.04 -6.60 1.92
CA ALA A 80 15.25 -6.01 0.84
C ALA A 80 13.77 -6.25 1.13
N GLY A 81 12.91 -5.27 0.80
CA GLY A 81 11.48 -5.45 0.98
C GLY A 81 10.64 -4.58 0.09
N MET A 82 9.33 -4.78 0.20
CA MET A 82 8.31 -4.09 -0.56
C MET A 82 7.06 -3.84 0.29
N GLU A 83 6.32 -2.82 -0.10
CA GLU A 83 5.02 -2.49 0.46
C GLU A 83 4.07 -2.01 -0.64
N ILE A 84 2.85 -2.54 -0.65
CA ILE A 84 1.75 -2.08 -1.49
C ILE A 84 0.55 -1.86 -0.57
N ILE A 85 0.05 -0.62 -0.52
CA ILE A 85 -1.13 -0.24 0.23
C ILE A 85 -2.22 0.12 -0.77
N LEU A 86 -3.30 -0.65 -0.76
CA LEU A 86 -4.48 -0.45 -1.56
C LEU A 86 -5.58 0.18 -0.72
N GLU A 87 -6.30 1.11 -1.31
CA GLU A 87 -7.44 1.79 -0.72
C GLU A 87 -8.61 1.71 -1.72
N PRO A 88 -9.81 1.29 -1.31
CA PRO A 88 -10.99 1.43 -2.16
C PRO A 88 -11.23 2.91 -2.46
N ASN A 89 -11.48 3.26 -3.71
CA ASN A 89 -11.75 4.66 -4.04
C ASN A 89 -13.08 5.11 -3.45
N GLN A 90 -13.17 6.40 -3.12
CA GLN A 90 -14.28 7.10 -2.48
C GLN A 90 -15.50 7.27 -3.42
N SER A 91 -15.91 6.20 -4.10
CA SER A 91 -17.27 6.10 -4.63
C SER A 91 -18.19 5.64 -3.49
N SER A 92 -19.46 6.03 -3.54
CA SER A 92 -20.52 5.61 -2.58
C SER A 92 -20.67 4.09 -2.43
N GLU A 93 -19.97 3.33 -3.25
CA GLU A 93 -19.86 1.89 -3.25
C GLU A 93 -18.36 1.58 -3.33
N THR A 94 -17.83 0.79 -2.39
CA THR A 94 -16.41 0.40 -2.38
C THR A 94 -16.29 -1.10 -2.62
N PRO A 95 -15.28 -1.62 -3.33
CA PRO A 95 -15.10 -3.06 -3.53
C PRO A 95 -14.91 -3.88 -2.24
N LEU A 96 -14.64 -3.25 -1.10
CA LEU A 96 -14.45 -3.93 0.20
C LEU A 96 -15.68 -3.85 1.11
N LEU A 97 -16.49 -2.81 0.97
CA LEU A 97 -17.70 -2.56 1.76
C LEU A 97 -18.79 -1.98 0.87
N PHE A 98 -19.95 -2.65 0.86
CA PHE A 98 -21.11 -2.27 0.07
C PHE A 98 -22.27 -1.92 1.01
N SER A 99 -22.73 -0.67 0.97
CA SER A 99 -23.89 -0.19 1.72
C SER A 99 -25.04 0.08 0.75
N SER A 100 -25.59 -0.95 0.11
CA SER A 100 -26.75 -0.74 -0.76
C SER A 100 -28.04 -0.75 0.07
N GLN A 101 -28.53 0.44 0.43
CA GLN A 101 -29.96 0.61 0.78
C GLN A 101 -30.84 0.67 -0.49
N SER A 102 -30.30 0.30 -1.66
CA SER A 102 -31.05 0.24 -2.90
C SER A 102 -32.00 -0.96 -2.87
N ALA A 103 -33.26 -0.71 -2.51
CA ALA A 103 -34.37 -1.65 -2.70
C ALA A 103 -34.64 -1.96 -4.18
N SER A 104 -33.93 -1.31 -5.12
CA SER A 104 -34.05 -1.51 -6.56
C SER A 104 -32.77 -2.11 -7.15
N GLY A 105 -32.59 -3.43 -6.97
CA GLY A 105 -31.99 -4.36 -7.94
C GLY A 105 -30.58 -4.09 -8.52
N GLY A 106 -29.87 -3.06 -8.10
CA GLY A 106 -28.51 -2.77 -8.54
C GLY A 106 -27.51 -3.38 -7.57
N SER A 107 -26.73 -4.36 -8.03
CA SER A 107 -25.53 -4.83 -7.35
C SER A 107 -24.46 -3.73 -7.45
N GLY A 108 -24.60 -2.73 -6.60
CA GLY A 108 -23.74 -1.57 -6.50
C GLY A 108 -22.39 -1.93 -5.87
N ALA A 109 -21.58 -2.69 -6.60
CA ALA A 109 -20.22 -2.96 -6.21
C ALA A 109 -19.30 -1.91 -6.83
N GLY A 110 -18.65 -1.10 -5.98
CA GLY A 110 -17.58 -0.22 -6.43
C GLY A 110 -16.50 -1.01 -7.16
N ASP A 111 -16.00 -0.49 -8.27
CA ASP A 111 -15.05 -1.18 -9.15
C ASP A 111 -13.63 -0.59 -9.10
N THR A 112 -13.43 0.46 -8.32
CA THR A 112 -12.20 1.26 -8.35
C THR A 112 -11.38 1.08 -7.08
N ILE A 113 -10.09 0.74 -7.25
CA ILE A 113 -9.08 0.61 -6.20
C ILE A 113 -7.97 1.64 -6.47
N GLY A 114 -7.68 2.48 -5.49
CA GLY A 114 -6.53 3.37 -5.44
C GLY A 114 -5.33 2.72 -4.76
N THR A 115 -4.14 3.31 -4.97
CA THR A 115 -2.92 2.93 -4.27
C THR A 115 -2.48 4.08 -3.37
N LEU A 116 -2.44 3.87 -2.05
CA LEU A 116 -1.93 4.83 -1.08
C LEU A 116 -0.39 4.72 -0.94
N GLY A 117 0.15 3.53 -1.16
CA GLY A 117 1.57 3.24 -1.04
C GLY A 117 1.99 2.17 -2.05
N LYS A 118 3.14 2.36 -2.68
CA LYS A 118 3.76 1.37 -3.56
C LYS A 118 5.26 1.62 -3.58
N SER A 119 5.98 0.87 -2.76
CA SER A 119 7.40 1.10 -2.56
C SER A 119 8.21 -0.18 -2.46
N ILE A 120 9.50 -0.04 -2.73
CA ILE A 120 10.53 -1.03 -2.42
C ILE A 120 11.58 -0.36 -1.54
N TYR A 121 12.27 -1.13 -0.72
CA TYR A 121 13.34 -0.61 0.12
C TYR A 121 14.52 -1.56 0.24
N LEU A 122 15.65 -0.97 0.58
CA LEU A 122 16.83 -1.66 1.07
C LEU A 122 17.16 -1.10 2.46
N GLU A 123 17.46 -1.99 3.39
CA GLU A 123 17.76 -1.67 4.78
C GLU A 123 19.10 -2.30 5.18
N GLY A 124 19.88 -1.57 5.98
CA GLY A 124 21.11 -2.04 6.61
C GLY A 124 21.43 -1.25 7.88
N SER A 125 22.65 -1.37 8.39
CA SER A 125 23.10 -0.65 9.60
C SER A 125 23.08 0.88 9.45
N TRP A 126 23.05 1.37 8.22
CA TRP A 126 22.97 2.79 7.86
C TRP A 126 21.52 3.33 7.80
N GLY A 127 20.53 2.49 8.11
CA GLY A 127 19.12 2.83 8.03
C GLY A 127 18.44 2.22 6.79
N LYS A 128 17.39 2.87 6.30
CA LYS A 128 16.53 2.38 5.22
C LYS A 128 16.42 3.41 4.10
N VAL A 129 16.60 2.98 2.86
CA VAL A 129 16.33 3.77 1.66
C VAL A 129 15.13 3.15 0.97
N THR A 130 14.06 3.94 0.86
CA THR A 130 12.81 3.55 0.22
C THR A 130 12.65 4.32 -1.10
N MET A 131 12.20 3.62 -2.14
CA MET A 131 11.85 4.19 -3.43
C MET A 131 10.42 3.83 -3.79
N GLY A 132 9.65 4.81 -4.24
CA GLY A 132 8.26 4.63 -4.67
C GLY A 132 7.31 5.61 -4.01
N LEU A 133 6.02 5.31 -4.12
CA LEU A 133 4.95 6.06 -3.48
C LEU A 133 4.89 5.68 -1.99
N GLN A 134 5.07 6.65 -1.11
CA GLN A 134 5.05 6.51 0.35
C GLN A 134 4.56 7.82 0.97
N SER A 135 4.15 7.79 2.25
CA SER A 135 3.91 9.02 3.00
C SER A 135 5.18 9.85 3.10
N MET A 136 5.03 11.17 3.09
CA MET A 136 6.18 12.05 3.22
C MET A 136 6.69 11.99 4.67
N PRO A 137 8.01 12.09 4.91
CA PRO A 137 8.54 12.15 6.29
C PRO A 137 8.00 13.32 7.12
N THR A 138 7.42 14.33 6.46
CA THR A 138 6.80 15.51 7.08
C THR A 138 5.28 15.38 7.24
N ASP A 139 4.70 14.24 6.87
CA ASP A 139 3.27 13.96 6.97
C ASP A 139 2.95 13.52 8.40
N ASN A 140 2.12 14.29 9.12
CA ASN A 140 1.70 14.05 10.51
C ASN A 140 0.25 14.50 10.73
#